data_AF-A0A973JNF8-F1
#
_entry.id   AF-A0A973JNF8-F1
#
_cell.length_a   1.000
_cell.length_b   1.000
_cell.length_c   1.000
_cell.angle_alpha   90.00
_cell.angle_beta   90.00
_cell.angle_gamma   90.00
#
_symmetry.space_group_name_H-M   'P 1'
#
loop_
_entity.id
_entity.type
_entity.pdbx_description
1 polymer ?
#
loop_
_entity_poly.entity_id
_entity_poly.type
_entity_poly.pdbx_seq_one_letter_code
_entity_poly.pdbx_strand_id
1 'polypeptide(L)'
;MPGRNTKFYSLILILIDTLILITAFILAYVIRVQYDNRPLLSNVYATDYLQAFAFIVPVWILIFATLGLYQSNTYNRRLIEWSKIAIGSFIGILLVIGWQYASGRNILPARLVAVYGFVAAFSLIVVEREILRFLRSLMFRYGRGVNRVLLIGSSEATGDIACSLADTAHSGYKVVAIAGPKKTMPCKLNARRYLSVEAALEDIKVNHITAIIQTDLYDSAERNQQILGAAQKHHISYSFIPGEAEFYSGKNTIDIFLGYPMISVYQTPLVGWGAIAKRIFDFIASLILIVLLSPVYLAIFIIKKIVDPGPAFYISQRLSQFSKPIRLIKFRSMDSKYGSQDAATEFRNMGRGDLAKEYIKNRKVKNDPRITK
;
A
#
# COMPACT_ATOMS: atom_id res chain seq x y z
N MET A 1 -5.52 -0.01 10.82
CA MET A 1 -5.66 0.47 9.42
C MET A 1 -4.31 0.80 8.80
N PRO A 2 -3.95 0.23 7.65
CA PRO A 2 -2.71 0.58 6.96
C PRO A 2 -2.83 1.97 6.29
N GLY A 3 -2.04 2.93 6.73
CA GLY A 3 -1.92 4.25 6.10
C GLY A 3 -0.83 4.28 5.02
N ARG A 4 -0.67 5.41 4.30
CA ARG A 4 0.47 5.61 3.37
C ARG A 4 1.83 5.44 4.08
N ASN A 5 1.90 5.85 5.34
CA ASN A 5 3.10 5.72 6.17
C ASN A 5 3.47 4.26 6.44
N THR A 6 2.50 3.36 6.48
CA THR A 6 2.71 1.93 6.69
C THR A 6 3.51 1.30 5.54
N LYS A 7 3.23 1.69 4.29
CA LYS A 7 3.96 1.18 3.11
C LYS A 7 5.41 1.67 3.06
N PHE A 8 5.62 2.93 3.43
CA PHE A 8 6.96 3.49 3.50
C PHE A 8 7.78 2.82 4.60
N TYR A 9 7.18 2.62 5.78
CA TYR A 9 7.80 1.89 6.88
C TYR A 9 8.13 0.44 6.50
N SER A 10 7.23 -0.27 5.82
CA SER A 10 7.49 -1.64 5.37
C SER A 10 8.62 -1.73 4.35
N LEU A 11 8.76 -0.74 3.47
CA LEU A 11 9.87 -0.67 2.52
C LEU A 11 11.21 -0.43 3.25
N ILE A 12 11.23 0.49 4.21
CA ILE A 12 12.40 0.73 5.05
C ILE A 12 12.80 -0.55 5.80
N LEU A 13 11.83 -1.26 6.38
CA LEU A 13 12.09 -2.54 7.05
C LEU A 13 12.78 -3.54 6.11
N ILE A 14 12.27 -3.73 4.88
CA ILE A 14 12.90 -4.66 3.93
C ILE A 14 14.36 -4.27 3.64
N LEU A 15 14.63 -2.98 3.45
CA LEU A 15 15.99 -2.51 3.16
C LEU A 15 16.92 -2.74 4.36
N ILE A 16 16.44 -2.45 5.57
CA ILE A 16 17.24 -2.63 6.79
C ILE A 16 17.44 -4.12 7.08
N ASP A 17 16.40 -4.96 6.98
CA ASP A 17 16.53 -6.43 7.12
C ASP A 17 17.56 -7.00 6.16
N THR A 18 17.56 -6.52 4.90
CA THR A 18 18.53 -6.94 3.89
C THR A 18 19.95 -6.62 4.35
N LEU A 19 20.19 -5.40 4.85
CA LEU A 19 21.49 -4.97 5.37
C LEU A 19 21.89 -5.76 6.64
N ILE A 20 20.94 -5.98 7.55
CA ILE A 20 21.18 -6.72 8.80
C ILE A 20 21.49 -8.19 8.52
N LEU A 21 20.79 -8.84 7.59
CA LEU A 21 21.10 -10.21 7.19
C LEU A 21 22.50 -10.31 6.60
N ILE A 22 22.86 -9.41 5.67
CA ILE A 22 24.22 -9.37 5.11
C ILE A 22 25.26 -9.18 6.23
N THR A 23 25.01 -8.24 7.15
CA THR A 23 25.90 -7.97 8.29
C THR A 23 26.03 -9.18 9.22
N ALA A 24 24.92 -9.87 9.51
CA ALA A 24 24.90 -11.06 10.35
C ALA A 24 25.77 -12.18 9.77
N PHE A 25 25.72 -12.39 8.46
CA PHE A 25 26.54 -13.40 7.78
C PHE A 25 28.01 -12.99 7.66
N ILE A 26 28.31 -11.71 7.42
CA ILE A 26 29.68 -11.20 7.50
C ILE A 26 30.26 -11.44 8.90
N LEU A 27 29.51 -11.10 9.95
CA LEU A 27 29.93 -11.33 11.34
C LEU A 27 30.14 -12.82 11.62
N ALA A 28 29.23 -13.69 11.18
CA ALA A 28 29.37 -15.13 11.34
C ALA A 28 30.62 -15.69 10.64
N TYR A 29 30.94 -15.19 9.44
CA TYR A 29 32.16 -15.54 8.72
C TYR A 29 33.41 -15.05 9.45
N VAL A 30 33.46 -13.77 9.84
CA VAL A 30 34.60 -13.17 10.53
C VAL A 30 34.89 -13.87 11.86
N ILE A 31 33.86 -14.10 12.68
CA ILE A 31 34.00 -14.81 13.96
C ILE A 31 34.59 -16.20 13.71
N ARG A 32 34.12 -16.93 12.69
CA ARG A 32 34.60 -18.29 12.44
C ARG A 32 36.00 -18.35 11.84
N VAL A 33 36.33 -17.45 10.92
CA VAL A 33 37.57 -17.51 10.13
C VAL A 33 38.73 -16.81 10.82
N GLN A 34 38.47 -15.73 11.56
CA GLN A 34 39.52 -14.93 12.21
C GLN A 34 39.68 -15.21 13.70
N TYR A 35 38.60 -15.55 14.41
CA TYR A 35 38.62 -15.66 15.87
C TYR A 35 38.50 -17.10 16.40
N ASP A 36 37.99 -18.04 15.61
CA ASP A 36 37.87 -19.45 16.00
C ASP A 36 39.04 -20.27 15.45
N ASN A 37 39.93 -20.69 16.35
CA ASN A 37 41.13 -21.48 16.04
C ASN A 37 40.82 -22.94 15.61
N ARG A 38 39.56 -23.38 15.63
CA ARG A 38 39.18 -24.74 15.19
C ARG A 38 39.37 -24.89 13.68
N PRO A 39 39.79 -26.08 13.19
CA PRO A 39 40.02 -26.31 11.76
C PRO A 39 38.75 -26.10 10.94
N LEU A 40 38.89 -25.46 9.78
CA LEU A 40 37.81 -25.26 8.82
C LEU A 40 37.60 -26.57 8.02
N LEU A 41 36.34 -26.91 7.73
CA LEU A 41 36.01 -28.07 6.89
C LEU A 41 36.35 -27.79 5.41
N SER A 42 36.29 -26.53 5.00
CA SER A 42 36.62 -26.08 3.65
C SER A 42 37.10 -24.64 3.67
N ASN A 43 38.07 -24.33 2.81
CA ASN A 43 38.55 -22.97 2.60
C ASN A 43 37.58 -22.26 1.65
N VAL A 44 36.69 -21.46 2.21
CA VAL A 44 35.73 -20.65 1.45
C VAL A 44 36.25 -19.22 1.41
N TYR A 45 36.53 -18.72 0.20
CA TYR A 45 36.93 -17.33 0.02
C TYR A 45 35.77 -16.39 0.33
N ALA A 46 36.08 -15.21 0.87
CA ALA A 46 35.07 -14.21 1.23
C ALA A 46 34.21 -13.78 0.02
N THR A 47 34.78 -13.76 -1.19
CA THR A 47 34.06 -13.44 -2.42
C THR A 47 32.96 -14.45 -2.74
N ASP A 48 33.28 -15.75 -2.66
CA ASP A 48 32.33 -16.83 -2.93
C ASP A 48 31.20 -16.85 -1.89
N TYR A 49 31.58 -16.62 -0.63
CA TYR A 49 30.65 -16.48 0.48
C TYR A 49 29.66 -15.32 0.24
N LEU A 50 30.17 -14.12 -0.03
CA LEU A 50 29.34 -12.93 -0.26
C LEU A 50 28.44 -13.06 -1.49
N GLN A 51 28.95 -13.64 -2.59
CA GLN A 51 28.14 -13.90 -3.77
C GLN A 51 27.00 -14.87 -3.47
N ALA A 52 27.25 -15.96 -2.74
CA ALA A 52 26.20 -16.89 -2.34
C ALA A 52 25.11 -16.20 -1.51
N PHE A 53 25.49 -15.39 -0.52
CA PHE A 53 24.52 -14.65 0.29
C PHE A 53 23.77 -13.57 -0.48
N ALA A 54 24.39 -12.93 -1.48
CA ALA A 54 23.69 -12.00 -2.37
C ALA A 54 22.53 -12.65 -3.14
N PHE A 55 22.64 -13.95 -3.48
CA PHE A 55 21.54 -14.71 -4.09
C PHE A 55 20.52 -15.23 -3.07
N ILE A 56 20.96 -15.62 -1.87
CA ILE A 56 20.10 -16.21 -0.84
C ILE A 56 19.24 -15.15 -0.13
N VAL A 57 19.80 -13.98 0.18
CA VAL A 57 19.12 -12.92 0.96
C VAL A 57 17.80 -12.48 0.34
N PRO A 58 17.67 -12.23 -0.99
CA PRO A 58 16.38 -11.90 -1.60
C PRO A 58 15.29 -12.96 -1.35
N VAL A 59 15.64 -14.25 -1.41
CA VAL A 59 14.72 -15.35 -1.13
C VAL A 59 14.35 -15.40 0.36
N TRP A 60 15.31 -15.12 1.25
CA TRP A 60 15.07 -15.01 2.68
C TRP A 60 14.11 -13.87 3.02
N ILE A 61 14.31 -12.69 2.42
CA ILE A 61 13.40 -11.55 2.56
C ILE A 61 11.99 -11.91 2.06
N LEU A 62 11.88 -12.70 0.99
CA LEU A 62 10.59 -13.21 0.52
C LEU A 62 9.93 -14.11 1.56
N ILE A 63 10.68 -14.99 2.22
CA ILE A 63 10.19 -15.82 3.34
C ILE A 63 9.68 -14.94 4.49
N PHE A 64 10.40 -13.89 4.86
CA PHE A 64 9.91 -12.93 5.86
C PHE A 64 8.62 -12.23 5.42
N ALA A 65 8.50 -11.92 4.13
CA ALA A 65 7.30 -11.31 3.56
C ALA A 65 6.10 -12.25 3.62
N THR A 66 6.26 -13.54 3.29
CA THR A 66 5.18 -14.54 3.35
C THR A 66 4.74 -14.84 4.77
N LEU A 67 5.65 -14.81 5.74
CA LEU A 67 5.33 -14.88 7.18
C LEU A 67 4.60 -13.64 7.72
N GLY A 68 4.50 -12.57 6.91
CA GLY A 68 3.82 -11.34 7.27
C GLY A 68 4.58 -10.46 8.25
N LEU A 69 5.93 -10.54 8.26
CA LEU A 69 6.77 -9.66 9.06
C LEU A 69 6.68 -8.19 8.61
N TYR A 70 6.32 -7.94 7.35
CA TYR A 70 6.13 -6.58 6.81
C TYR A 70 4.67 -6.14 6.76
N GLN A 71 3.82 -6.64 7.67
CA GLN A 71 2.41 -6.25 7.78
C GLN A 71 2.16 -5.44 9.06
N SER A 72 1.32 -4.39 8.99
CA SER A 72 1.06 -3.50 10.13
C SER A 72 0.47 -4.16 11.36
N ASN A 73 -0.25 -5.26 11.19
CA ASN A 73 -0.86 -5.98 12.33
C ASN A 73 0.20 -6.68 13.20
N THR A 74 1.40 -6.93 12.66
CA THR A 74 2.50 -7.58 13.38
C THR A 74 3.30 -6.59 14.25
N TYR A 75 3.42 -5.33 13.83
CA TYR A 75 4.40 -4.36 14.39
C TYR A 75 4.23 -4.00 15.87
N ASN A 76 3.06 -4.22 16.45
CA ASN A 76 2.78 -3.91 17.85
C ASN A 76 2.74 -5.18 18.71
N ARG A 77 2.72 -6.37 18.10
CA ARG A 77 2.61 -7.66 18.78
C ARG A 77 3.99 -8.31 18.94
N ARG A 78 4.76 -7.85 19.95
CA ARG A 78 6.16 -8.29 20.23
C ARG A 78 6.39 -9.77 20.04
N LEU A 79 5.65 -10.58 20.81
CA LEU A 79 5.84 -12.03 20.84
C LEU A 79 5.53 -12.68 19.49
N ILE A 80 4.48 -12.21 18.80
CA ILE A 80 4.12 -12.73 17.47
C ILE A 80 5.19 -12.35 16.44
N GLU A 81 5.71 -11.13 16.50
CA GLU A 81 6.80 -10.68 15.63
C GLU A 81 8.08 -11.50 15.87
N TRP A 82 8.50 -11.65 17.12
CA TRP A 82 9.71 -12.42 17.47
C TRP A 82 9.60 -13.89 17.08
N SER A 83 8.44 -14.54 17.31
CA SER A 83 8.22 -15.92 16.88
C SER A 83 8.32 -16.06 15.36
N LYS A 84 7.77 -15.11 14.60
CA LYS A 84 7.88 -15.10 13.13
C LYS A 84 9.33 -14.87 12.66
N ILE A 85 10.10 -14.01 13.34
CA ILE A 85 11.52 -13.81 13.05
C ILE A 85 12.30 -15.09 13.32
N ALA A 86 12.03 -15.78 14.43
CA ALA A 86 12.66 -17.07 14.75
C ALA A 86 12.37 -18.13 13.68
N ILE A 87 11.10 -18.32 13.34
CA ILE A 87 10.67 -19.28 12.31
C ILE A 87 11.28 -18.93 10.96
N GLY A 88 11.20 -17.67 10.54
CA GLY A 88 11.77 -17.23 9.26
C GLY A 88 13.29 -17.36 9.22
N SER A 89 13.96 -17.07 10.34
CA SER A 89 15.43 -17.20 10.42
C SER A 89 15.84 -18.66 10.37
N PHE A 90 15.06 -19.54 10.99
CA PHE A 90 15.28 -20.99 10.93
C PHE A 90 15.12 -21.52 9.50
N ILE A 91 14.01 -21.16 8.83
CA ILE A 91 13.77 -21.53 7.43
C ILE A 91 14.88 -20.98 6.52
N GLY A 92 15.33 -19.76 6.76
CA GLY A 92 16.41 -19.17 5.98
C GLY A 92 17.76 -19.86 6.16
N ILE A 93 18.07 -20.36 7.35
CA ILE A 93 19.27 -21.20 7.55
C ILE A 93 19.12 -22.55 6.84
N LEU A 94 17.95 -23.16 6.86
CA LEU A 94 17.68 -24.36 6.06
C LEU A 94 17.85 -24.08 4.56
N LEU A 95 17.47 -22.90 4.08
CA LEU A 95 17.69 -22.48 2.71
C LEU A 95 19.19 -22.38 2.38
N VAL A 96 20.01 -21.80 3.27
CA VAL A 96 21.48 -21.75 3.10
C VAL A 96 22.06 -23.15 2.99
N ILE A 97 21.66 -24.05 3.90
CA ILE A 97 22.11 -25.45 3.91
C ILE A 97 21.67 -26.14 2.61
N GLY A 98 20.39 -26.02 2.24
CA GLY A 98 19.84 -26.62 1.02
C GLY A 98 20.54 -26.13 -0.24
N TRP A 99 20.85 -24.83 -0.33
CA TRP A 99 21.57 -24.26 -1.46
C TRP A 99 23.02 -24.76 -1.53
N GLN A 100 23.71 -24.91 -0.40
CA GLN A 100 25.04 -25.53 -0.36
C GLN A 100 25.01 -26.96 -0.91
N TYR A 101 24.03 -27.78 -0.51
CA TYR A 101 23.89 -29.14 -1.03
C TYR A 101 23.52 -29.17 -2.52
N ALA A 102 22.58 -28.34 -2.96
CA ALA A 102 22.11 -28.31 -4.35
C ALA A 102 23.15 -27.77 -5.34
N SER A 103 23.95 -26.77 -4.92
CA SER A 103 24.98 -26.16 -5.79
C SER A 103 26.28 -26.97 -5.84
N GLY A 104 26.48 -27.92 -4.92
CA GLY A 104 27.74 -28.65 -4.76
C GLY A 104 28.91 -27.77 -4.31
N ARG A 105 28.67 -26.49 -3.98
CA ARG A 105 29.68 -25.54 -3.53
C ARG A 105 29.66 -25.45 -2.01
N ASN A 106 30.83 -25.55 -1.39
CA ASN A 106 30.95 -25.32 0.05
C ASN A 106 30.84 -23.83 0.35
N ILE A 107 29.74 -23.42 0.97
CA ILE A 107 29.48 -22.03 1.34
C ILE A 107 29.72 -21.81 2.82
N LEU A 108 29.42 -22.80 3.66
CA LEU A 108 29.70 -22.74 5.09
C LEU A 108 31.09 -23.34 5.37
N PRO A 109 32.07 -22.53 5.83
CA PRO A 109 33.40 -23.03 6.20
C PRO A 109 33.37 -24.11 7.28
N ALA A 110 32.35 -24.07 8.15
CA ALA A 110 32.08 -25.09 9.16
C ALA A 110 30.57 -25.19 9.46
N ARG A 111 30.11 -26.35 9.93
CA ARG A 111 28.69 -26.58 10.29
C ARG A 111 28.18 -25.61 11.35
N LEU A 112 29.05 -25.21 12.30
CA LEU A 112 28.70 -24.24 13.34
C LEU A 112 28.43 -22.83 12.81
N VAL A 113 28.90 -22.48 11.60
CA VAL A 113 28.62 -21.18 10.98
C VAL A 113 27.12 -21.00 10.72
N ALA A 114 26.39 -22.09 10.44
CA ALA A 114 24.93 -22.02 10.34
C ALA A 114 24.29 -21.64 11.69
N VAL A 115 24.81 -22.15 12.80
CA VAL A 115 24.32 -21.82 14.15
C VAL A 115 24.65 -20.37 14.50
N TYR A 116 25.89 -19.92 14.22
CA TYR A 116 26.26 -18.52 14.42
C TYR A 116 25.45 -17.57 13.55
N GLY A 117 25.23 -17.93 12.28
CA GLY A 117 24.35 -17.20 11.37
C GLY A 117 22.92 -17.13 11.88
N PHE A 118 22.37 -18.23 12.39
CA PHE A 118 21.03 -18.25 12.99
C PHE A 118 20.93 -17.29 14.18
N VAL A 119 21.84 -17.43 15.16
CA VAL A 119 21.82 -16.62 16.38
C VAL A 119 22.06 -15.15 16.07
N ALA A 120 23.02 -14.84 15.19
CA ALA A 120 23.31 -13.48 14.76
C ALA A 120 22.13 -12.86 14.00
N ALA A 121 21.56 -13.56 13.01
CA ALA A 121 20.42 -13.06 12.24
C ALA A 121 19.20 -12.81 13.15
N PHE A 122 18.83 -13.78 13.98
CA PHE A 122 17.71 -13.63 14.91
C PHE A 122 17.93 -12.46 15.87
N SER A 123 19.08 -12.40 16.54
CA SER A 123 19.36 -11.40 17.56
C SER A 123 19.45 -9.99 16.97
N LEU A 124 20.15 -9.83 15.85
CA LEU A 124 20.32 -8.52 15.21
C LEU A 124 18.99 -8.00 14.65
N ILE A 125 18.16 -8.86 14.04
CA ILE A 125 16.82 -8.44 13.57
C ILE A 125 15.94 -8.06 14.76
N VAL A 126 15.96 -8.82 15.86
CA VAL A 126 15.17 -8.45 17.06
C VAL A 126 15.60 -7.10 17.61
N VAL A 127 16.91 -6.85 17.73
CA VAL A 127 17.46 -5.56 18.18
C VAL A 127 17.04 -4.44 17.23
N GLU A 128 17.19 -4.64 15.93
CA GLU A 128 16.78 -3.70 14.89
C GLU A 128 15.28 -3.36 15.00
N ARG A 129 14.42 -4.34 15.24
CA ARG A 129 12.97 -4.12 15.43
C ARG A 129 12.66 -3.25 16.63
N GLU A 130 13.33 -3.45 17.76
CA GLU A 130 13.13 -2.62 18.96
C GLU A 130 13.62 -1.19 18.73
N ILE A 131 14.75 -1.01 18.03
CA ILE A 131 15.26 0.31 17.64
C ILE A 131 14.25 1.02 16.72
N LEU A 132 13.79 0.37 15.65
CA LEU A 132 12.85 0.97 14.71
C LEU A 132 11.51 1.30 15.35
N ARG A 133 11.06 0.48 16.28
CA ARG A 133 9.85 0.74 17.06
C ARG A 133 10.01 1.93 17.99
N PHE A 134 11.15 2.03 18.67
CA PHE A 134 11.47 3.18 19.51
C PHE A 134 11.49 4.47 18.69
N LEU A 135 12.20 4.47 17.55
CA LEU A 135 12.24 5.60 16.62
C LEU A 135 10.85 5.97 16.10
N ARG A 136 10.02 4.97 15.79
CA ARG A 136 8.62 5.17 15.37
C ARG A 136 7.79 5.84 16.46
N SER A 137 7.87 5.36 17.71
CA SER A 137 7.16 5.96 18.84
C SER A 137 7.61 7.41 19.08
N LEU A 138 8.90 7.69 18.92
CA LEU A 138 9.44 9.04 18.99
C LEU A 138 8.85 9.94 17.89
N MET A 139 8.80 9.47 16.65
CA MET A 139 8.17 10.22 15.55
C MET A 139 6.69 10.51 15.83
N PHE A 140 5.96 9.56 16.40
CA PHE A 140 4.56 9.75 16.78
C PHE A 140 4.39 10.83 17.86
N ARG A 141 5.31 10.94 18.83
CA ARG A 141 5.32 12.02 19.82
C ARG A 141 5.45 13.41 19.17
N TYR A 142 6.25 13.52 18.10
CA TYR A 142 6.37 14.74 17.32
C TYR A 142 5.25 14.95 16.28
N GLY A 143 4.20 14.11 16.30
CA GLY A 143 3.08 14.19 15.37
C GLY A 143 3.42 13.82 13.93
N ARG A 144 4.59 13.19 13.69
CA ARG A 144 4.98 12.69 12.36
C ARG A 144 4.57 11.23 12.22
N GLY A 145 4.01 10.88 11.07
CA GLY A 145 3.61 9.49 10.80
C GLY A 145 2.28 9.06 11.43
N VAL A 146 1.62 9.94 12.20
CA VAL A 146 0.35 9.63 12.89
C VAL A 146 -0.85 9.71 11.95
N ASN A 147 -1.82 8.83 12.17
CA ASN A 147 -3.12 8.90 11.50
C ASN A 147 -4.04 9.84 12.28
N ARG A 148 -4.55 10.88 11.62
CA ARG A 148 -5.47 11.87 12.20
C ARG A 148 -6.90 11.37 12.02
N VAL A 149 -7.56 11.05 13.13
CA VAL A 149 -8.84 10.34 13.15
C VAL A 149 -9.98 11.30 13.44
N LEU A 150 -11.05 11.18 12.66
CA LEU A 150 -12.40 11.67 12.98
C LEU A 150 -13.21 10.48 13.51
N LEU A 151 -13.63 10.55 14.76
CA LEU A 151 -14.56 9.57 15.35
C LEU A 151 -15.99 10.04 15.11
N ILE A 152 -16.87 9.15 14.66
CA ILE A 152 -18.29 9.42 14.46
C ILE A 152 -19.09 8.41 15.25
N GLY A 153 -19.82 8.86 16.26
CA GLY A 153 -20.67 8.02 17.10
C GLY A 153 -20.90 8.59 18.50
N SER A 154 -21.70 7.87 19.26
CA SER A 154 -22.11 8.20 20.63
C SER A 154 -22.25 7.01 21.57
N SER A 155 -21.94 5.78 21.13
CA SER A 155 -21.93 4.60 21.98
C SER A 155 -20.77 4.56 22.97
N GLU A 156 -20.83 3.63 23.91
CA GLU A 156 -19.73 3.27 24.81
C GLU A 156 -18.45 2.89 24.04
N ALA A 157 -18.60 2.15 22.92
CA ALA A 157 -17.49 1.83 22.02
C ALA A 157 -16.76 3.08 21.49
N THR A 158 -17.48 4.19 21.30
CA THR A 158 -16.89 5.49 20.94
C THR A 158 -15.97 5.98 22.04
N GLY A 159 -16.41 5.89 23.31
CA GLY A 159 -15.60 6.25 24.47
C GLY A 159 -14.36 5.37 24.62
N ASP A 160 -14.53 4.06 24.54
CA ASP A 160 -13.44 3.09 24.71
C ASP A 160 -12.37 3.21 23.62
N ILE A 161 -12.79 3.38 22.36
CA ILE A 161 -11.87 3.66 21.26
C ILE A 161 -11.19 5.01 21.46
N ALA A 162 -11.95 6.06 21.81
CA ALA A 162 -11.38 7.39 22.00
C ALA A 162 -10.30 7.38 23.10
N CYS A 163 -10.55 6.70 24.23
CA CYS A 163 -9.58 6.62 25.32
C CYS A 163 -8.40 5.69 24.97
N SER A 164 -8.63 4.59 24.26
CA SER A 164 -7.56 3.72 23.76
C SER A 164 -6.65 4.40 22.73
N LEU A 165 -7.19 5.37 21.98
CA LEU A 165 -6.44 6.20 21.02
C LEU A 165 -5.89 7.50 21.64
N ALA A 166 -6.13 7.75 22.93
CA ALA A 166 -5.66 8.96 23.61
C ALA A 166 -4.13 9.01 23.68
N ASP A 167 -3.48 7.86 23.91
CA ASP A 167 -2.02 7.76 23.80
C ASP A 167 -1.58 7.68 22.33
N THR A 168 -1.33 8.84 21.73
CA THR A 168 -0.84 8.96 20.36
C THR A 168 0.54 8.31 20.17
N ALA A 169 1.40 8.30 21.19
CA ALA A 169 2.77 7.79 21.07
C ALA A 169 2.80 6.26 20.95
N HIS A 170 1.83 5.58 21.56
CA HIS A 170 1.69 4.13 21.48
C HIS A 170 0.76 3.69 20.33
N SER A 171 -0.40 4.35 20.18
CA SER A 171 -1.39 3.96 19.17
C SER A 171 -0.98 4.36 17.74
N GLY A 172 -0.22 5.45 17.57
CA GLY A 172 0.04 6.06 16.27
C GLY A 172 -1.18 6.75 15.65
N TYR A 173 -2.25 6.92 16.42
CA TYR A 173 -3.46 7.63 16.03
C TYR A 173 -3.62 8.88 16.89
N LYS A 174 -4.06 9.97 16.28
CA LYS A 174 -4.43 11.20 16.97
C LYS A 174 -5.90 11.48 16.69
N VAL A 175 -6.74 11.41 17.73
CA VAL A 175 -8.14 11.82 17.63
C VAL A 175 -8.17 13.34 17.49
N VAL A 176 -8.50 13.85 16.30
CA VAL A 176 -8.51 15.29 16.01
C VAL A 176 -9.91 15.87 16.20
N ALA A 177 -10.92 15.10 15.83
CA ALA A 177 -12.30 15.53 15.88
C ALA A 177 -13.22 14.37 16.28
N ILE A 178 -14.32 14.72 16.94
CA ILE A 178 -15.38 13.78 17.27
C ILE A 178 -16.73 14.41 16.92
N ALA A 179 -17.55 13.68 16.16
CA ALA A 179 -18.89 14.06 15.78
C ALA A 179 -19.92 13.15 16.45
N GLY A 180 -20.85 13.74 17.21
CA GLY A 180 -21.91 12.98 17.90
C GLY A 180 -22.61 13.76 19.02
N PRO A 181 -23.79 13.29 19.48
CA PRO A 181 -24.56 13.92 20.55
C PRO A 181 -23.81 13.98 21.89
N LYS A 182 -24.26 14.88 22.78
CA LYS A 182 -23.39 15.43 23.83
C LYS A 182 -22.97 14.44 24.95
N LYS A 183 -23.60 13.27 25.04
CA LYS A 183 -23.84 12.53 26.28
C LYS A 183 -22.75 11.53 26.70
N THR A 184 -21.79 11.20 25.85
CA THR A 184 -20.91 10.03 26.06
C THR A 184 -19.46 10.35 25.66
N MET A 185 -18.69 10.94 26.57
CA MET A 185 -17.23 11.05 26.45
C MET A 185 -16.59 10.92 27.84
N PRO A 186 -15.95 9.77 28.15
CA PRO A 186 -15.36 9.55 29.47
C PRO A 186 -13.95 10.15 29.65
N CYS A 187 -13.21 10.49 28.58
CA CYS A 187 -11.81 10.94 28.68
C CYS A 187 -11.57 12.41 28.26
N LYS A 188 -10.63 13.10 28.96
CA LYS A 188 -10.12 14.43 28.64
C LYS A 188 -9.27 14.39 27.35
N LEU A 189 -9.92 14.25 26.20
CA LEU A 189 -9.28 14.33 24.89
C LEU A 189 -9.25 15.77 24.40
N ASN A 190 -8.11 16.20 23.89
CA ASN A 190 -7.93 17.51 23.27
C ASN A 190 -8.35 17.44 21.78
N ALA A 191 -9.62 17.12 21.53
CA ALA A 191 -10.21 16.93 20.21
C ALA A 191 -11.33 17.96 19.95
N ARG A 192 -11.45 18.43 18.70
CA ARG A 192 -12.55 19.31 18.30
C ARG A 192 -13.88 18.57 18.32
N ARG A 193 -14.91 19.20 18.86
CA ARG A 193 -16.24 18.61 18.95
C ARG A 193 -17.16 19.19 17.90
N TYR A 194 -17.84 18.31 17.19
CA TYR A 194 -18.91 18.67 16.26
C TYR A 194 -20.22 18.06 16.75
N LEU A 195 -21.28 18.88 16.80
CA LEU A 195 -22.63 18.41 17.13
C LEU A 195 -23.29 17.71 15.93
N SER A 196 -22.95 18.16 14.73
CA SER A 196 -23.42 17.61 13.45
C SER A 196 -22.26 16.96 12.71
N VAL A 197 -22.56 15.83 12.07
CA VAL A 197 -21.58 15.10 11.25
C VAL A 197 -21.21 15.92 10.02
N GLU A 198 -22.18 16.60 9.44
CA GLU A 198 -22.05 17.39 8.23
C GLU A 198 -20.98 18.48 8.40
N ALA A 199 -21.02 19.21 9.53
CA ALA A 199 -19.99 20.18 9.89
C ALA A 199 -18.59 19.54 10.06
N ALA A 200 -18.52 18.33 10.61
CA ALA A 200 -17.24 17.62 10.75
C ALA A 200 -16.67 17.16 9.40
N LEU A 201 -17.53 16.82 8.44
CA LEU A 201 -17.14 16.40 7.10
C LEU A 201 -16.60 17.57 6.26
N GLU A 202 -17.14 18.78 6.42
CA GLU A 202 -16.63 19.98 5.76
C GLU A 202 -15.20 20.32 6.21
N ASP A 203 -14.90 20.13 7.50
CA ASP A 203 -13.61 20.43 8.10
C ASP A 203 -12.54 19.34 7.91
N ILE A 204 -12.81 18.28 7.12
CA ILE A 204 -11.85 17.19 6.84
C ILE A 204 -10.50 17.72 6.36
N LYS A 205 -10.53 18.67 5.41
CA LYS A 205 -9.31 19.25 4.83
C LYS A 205 -8.57 20.15 5.83
N VAL A 206 -9.32 20.99 6.55
CA VAL A 206 -8.78 21.97 7.52
C VAL A 206 -8.08 21.26 8.68
N ASN A 207 -8.69 20.19 9.19
CA ASN A 207 -8.17 19.41 10.31
C ASN A 207 -7.14 18.35 9.88
N HIS A 208 -6.85 18.24 8.59
CA HIS A 208 -6.01 17.20 7.97
C HIS A 208 -6.39 15.79 8.41
N ILE A 209 -7.69 15.49 8.43
CA ILE A 209 -8.19 14.16 8.79
C ILE A 209 -7.72 13.16 7.73
N THR A 210 -7.19 12.01 8.18
CA THR A 210 -6.68 10.94 7.31
C THR A 210 -7.47 9.64 7.44
N ALA A 211 -8.28 9.51 8.50
CA ALA A 211 -9.13 8.35 8.73
C ALA A 211 -10.43 8.75 9.43
N ILE A 212 -11.53 8.09 9.06
CA ILE A 212 -12.82 8.14 9.75
C ILE A 212 -13.06 6.78 10.38
N ILE A 213 -13.41 6.77 11.67
CA ILE A 213 -13.92 5.59 12.37
C ILE A 213 -15.35 5.89 12.78
N GLN A 214 -16.29 5.20 12.15
CA GLN A 214 -17.70 5.29 12.51
C GLN A 214 -18.05 4.14 13.47
N THR A 215 -18.25 4.46 14.75
CA THR A 215 -18.54 3.47 15.78
C THR A 215 -20.01 3.07 15.79
N ASP A 216 -20.90 3.98 15.40
CA ASP A 216 -22.34 3.71 15.30
C ASP A 216 -22.84 4.03 13.89
N LEU A 217 -23.52 3.07 13.27
CA LEU A 217 -24.28 3.33 12.05
C LEU A 217 -25.55 4.10 12.40
N TYR A 218 -25.85 5.16 11.65
CA TYR A 218 -27.14 5.86 11.79
C TYR A 218 -28.26 5.04 11.17
N ASP A 219 -29.48 5.17 11.70
CA ASP A 219 -30.68 4.56 11.09
C ASP A 219 -30.93 5.06 9.65
N SER A 220 -30.49 6.29 9.36
CA SER A 220 -30.52 6.85 8.00
C SER A 220 -29.37 6.29 7.14
N ALA A 221 -29.73 5.45 6.17
CA ALA A 221 -28.82 4.94 5.16
C ALA A 221 -28.14 6.06 4.35
N GLU A 222 -28.88 7.13 4.03
CA GLU A 222 -28.36 8.30 3.30
C GLU A 222 -27.22 8.97 4.06
N ARG A 223 -27.36 9.12 5.38
CA ARG A 223 -26.32 9.74 6.22
C ARG A 223 -25.04 8.89 6.27
N ASN A 224 -25.18 7.57 6.42
CA ASN A 224 -24.03 6.66 6.35
C ASN A 224 -23.35 6.72 4.98
N GLN A 225 -24.14 6.79 3.90
CA GLN A 225 -23.61 6.93 2.54
C GLN A 225 -22.91 8.28 2.32
N GLN A 226 -23.38 9.37 2.93
CA GLN A 226 -22.70 10.67 2.90
C GLN A 226 -21.33 10.63 3.58
N ILE A 227 -21.23 9.98 4.74
CA ILE A 227 -19.95 9.80 5.45
C ILE A 227 -18.97 9.00 4.59
N LEU A 228 -19.42 7.87 4.04
CA LEU A 228 -18.62 7.06 3.12
C LEU A 228 -18.22 7.85 1.87
N GLY A 229 -19.16 8.60 1.28
CA GLY A 229 -18.93 9.43 0.11
C GLY A 229 -17.91 10.54 0.36
N ALA A 230 -17.93 11.16 1.54
CA ALA A 230 -16.92 12.11 1.97
C ALA A 230 -15.54 11.44 2.10
N ALA A 231 -15.46 10.28 2.74
CA ALA A 231 -14.20 9.52 2.80
C ALA A 231 -13.67 9.16 1.41
N GLN A 232 -14.57 8.77 0.49
CA GLN A 232 -14.24 8.46 -0.90
C GLN A 232 -13.70 9.67 -1.66
N LYS A 233 -14.43 10.79 -1.61
CA LYS A 233 -14.08 12.07 -2.24
C LYS A 233 -12.75 12.63 -1.76
N HIS A 234 -12.45 12.48 -0.48
CA HIS A 234 -11.21 12.98 0.13
C HIS A 234 -10.06 11.97 0.13
N HIS A 235 -10.30 10.75 -0.37
CA HIS A 235 -9.31 9.66 -0.41
C HIS A 235 -8.70 9.32 0.96
N ILE A 236 -9.52 9.31 2.00
CA ILE A 236 -9.14 8.98 3.37
C ILE A 236 -9.67 7.59 3.75
N SER A 237 -9.05 6.96 4.75
CA SER A 237 -9.50 5.64 5.22
C SER A 237 -10.84 5.76 5.91
N TYR A 238 -11.76 4.84 5.63
CA TYR A 238 -13.03 4.73 6.34
C TYR A 238 -13.18 3.32 6.89
N SER A 239 -13.49 3.23 8.17
CA SER A 239 -13.90 1.98 8.78
C SER A 239 -15.06 2.21 9.73
N PHE A 240 -15.84 1.16 9.93
CA PHE A 240 -16.98 1.20 10.82
C PHE A 240 -17.07 -0.07 11.67
N ILE A 241 -17.72 0.05 12.83
CA ILE A 241 -18.11 -1.10 13.65
C ILE A 241 -19.51 -1.52 13.20
N PRO A 242 -19.70 -2.78 12.74
CA PRO A 242 -21.02 -3.26 12.35
C PRO A 242 -21.88 -3.49 13.59
N GLY A 243 -23.07 -2.89 13.62
CA GLY A 243 -24.10 -3.16 14.64
C GLY A 243 -24.90 -4.43 14.39
N GLU A 244 -25.08 -4.81 13.11
CA GLU A 244 -25.94 -5.93 12.71
C GLU A 244 -25.14 -7.18 12.31
N ALA A 245 -25.68 -8.36 12.67
CA ALA A 245 -25.10 -9.68 12.39
C ALA A 245 -24.93 -9.97 10.88
N GLU A 246 -25.71 -9.30 10.03
CA GLU A 246 -25.73 -9.49 8.58
C GLU A 246 -24.43 -9.03 7.89
N PHE A 247 -23.73 -8.04 8.46
CA PHE A 247 -22.44 -7.59 7.93
C PHE A 247 -21.31 -8.60 8.13
N TYR A 248 -21.52 -9.60 8.98
CA TYR A 248 -20.58 -10.70 9.24
C TYR A 248 -20.67 -11.83 8.19
N SER A 249 -21.71 -11.83 7.34
CA SER A 249 -21.96 -12.88 6.33
C SER A 249 -21.33 -12.59 4.94
N GLY A 250 -20.67 -11.43 4.77
CA GLY A 250 -20.05 -11.03 3.49
C GLY A 250 -18.57 -11.41 3.34
N LYS A 251 -18.01 -11.27 2.12
CA LYS A 251 -16.55 -11.29 1.86
C LYS A 251 -15.85 -10.04 2.40
N ASN A 252 -16.20 -9.62 3.61
CA ASN A 252 -15.63 -8.46 4.28
C ASN A 252 -14.44 -8.92 5.10
N THR A 253 -13.35 -8.16 5.03
CA THR A 253 -12.23 -8.37 5.96
C THR A 253 -12.59 -7.72 7.27
N ILE A 254 -12.96 -8.55 8.26
CA ILE A 254 -13.24 -8.11 9.63
C ILE A 254 -11.91 -8.13 10.37
N ASP A 255 -11.38 -6.96 10.66
CA ASP A 255 -10.21 -6.81 11.51
C ASP A 255 -10.68 -6.51 12.94
N ILE A 256 -10.08 -7.16 13.93
CA ILE A 256 -10.28 -6.80 15.34
C ILE A 256 -9.39 -5.60 15.65
N PHE A 257 -10.00 -4.44 15.91
CA PHE A 257 -9.31 -3.22 16.28
C PHE A 257 -9.66 -2.83 17.71
N LEU A 258 -8.68 -2.89 18.61
CA LEU A 258 -8.84 -2.55 20.04
C LEU A 258 -10.00 -3.31 20.72
N GLY A 259 -10.20 -4.58 20.36
CA GLY A 259 -11.26 -5.41 20.92
C GLY A 259 -12.60 -5.34 20.18
N TYR A 260 -12.76 -4.41 19.24
CA TYR A 260 -13.99 -4.28 18.43
C TYR A 260 -13.83 -4.87 17.03
N PRO A 261 -14.84 -5.59 16.50
CA PRO A 261 -14.87 -5.97 15.10
C PRO A 261 -15.02 -4.70 14.25
N MET A 262 -14.12 -4.51 13.29
CA MET A 262 -14.11 -3.33 12.45
C MET A 262 -14.00 -3.73 10.99
N ILE A 263 -14.89 -3.18 10.17
CA ILE A 263 -14.87 -3.37 8.72
C ILE A 263 -14.22 -2.13 8.10
N SER A 264 -13.13 -2.34 7.38
CA SER A 264 -12.46 -1.27 6.62
C SER A 264 -12.94 -1.27 5.18
N VAL A 265 -13.43 -0.13 4.69
CA VAL A 265 -13.90 0.00 3.31
C VAL A 265 -12.75 0.49 2.44
N TYR A 266 -12.34 -0.37 1.51
CA TYR A 266 -11.29 -0.05 0.55
C TYR A 266 -11.90 0.41 -0.77
N GLN A 267 -11.40 1.53 -1.33
CA GLN A 267 -11.83 2.05 -2.62
C GLN A 267 -11.45 1.13 -3.79
N THR A 268 -10.40 0.31 -3.62
CA THR A 268 -9.91 -0.63 -4.62
C THR A 268 -9.43 -1.91 -3.93
N PRO A 269 -9.55 -3.09 -4.56
CA PRO A 269 -8.98 -4.33 -4.02
C PRO A 269 -7.44 -4.32 -3.99
N LEU A 270 -6.80 -3.43 -4.76
CA LEU A 270 -5.35 -3.26 -4.77
C LEU A 270 -4.86 -2.42 -3.59
N VAL A 271 -4.76 -3.07 -2.43
CA VAL A 271 -4.18 -2.49 -1.22
C VAL A 271 -2.95 -3.26 -0.76
N GLY A 272 -2.14 -2.64 0.10
CA GLY A 272 -0.91 -3.26 0.63
C GLY A 272 0.09 -3.69 -0.44
N TRP A 273 0.64 -4.90 -0.27
CA TRP A 273 1.65 -5.53 -1.13
C TRP A 273 1.14 -5.89 -2.52
N GLY A 274 -0.15 -6.23 -2.66
CA GLY A 274 -0.75 -6.52 -3.96
C GLY A 274 -0.67 -5.33 -4.93
N ALA A 275 -0.77 -4.10 -4.41
CA ALA A 275 -0.58 -2.89 -5.21
C ALA A 275 0.87 -2.73 -5.73
N ILE A 276 1.86 -3.11 -4.92
CA ILE A 276 3.28 -3.06 -5.31
C ILE A 276 3.55 -4.14 -6.36
N ALA A 277 3.09 -5.37 -6.12
CA ALA A 277 3.22 -6.48 -7.07
C ALA A 277 2.58 -6.14 -8.43
N LYS A 278 1.36 -5.58 -8.42
CA LYS A 278 0.72 -5.10 -9.66
C LYS A 278 1.56 -4.02 -10.33
N ARG A 279 2.14 -3.08 -9.58
CA ARG A 279 2.94 -2.01 -10.16
C ARG A 279 4.19 -2.54 -10.86
N ILE A 280 4.87 -3.52 -10.25
CA ILE A 280 6.03 -4.19 -10.85
C ILE A 280 5.59 -4.95 -12.10
N PHE A 281 4.50 -5.72 -12.01
CA PHE A 281 3.94 -6.45 -13.14
C PHE A 281 3.59 -5.51 -14.31
N ASP A 282 2.87 -4.41 -14.04
CA ASP A 282 2.47 -3.45 -15.07
C ASP A 282 3.68 -2.81 -15.74
N PHE A 283 4.72 -2.51 -14.99
CA PHE A 283 5.96 -1.96 -15.54
C PHE A 283 6.67 -2.95 -16.45
N ILE A 284 6.88 -4.19 -15.99
CA ILE A 284 7.56 -5.24 -16.76
C ILE A 284 6.73 -5.61 -18.00
N ALA A 285 5.44 -5.87 -17.83
CA ALA A 285 4.54 -6.26 -18.91
C ALA A 285 4.41 -5.13 -19.95
N SER A 286 4.29 -3.86 -19.52
CA SER A 286 4.23 -2.74 -20.46
C SER A 286 5.54 -2.56 -21.21
N LEU A 287 6.70 -2.70 -20.57
CA LEU A 287 8.00 -2.62 -21.23
C LEU A 287 8.13 -3.68 -22.34
N ILE A 288 7.79 -4.94 -22.01
CA ILE A 288 7.81 -6.05 -22.97
C ILE A 288 6.84 -5.78 -24.13
N LEU A 289 5.60 -5.41 -23.83
CA LEU A 289 4.58 -5.15 -24.86
C LEU A 289 4.94 -3.96 -25.75
N ILE A 290 5.54 -2.90 -25.21
CA ILE A 290 5.99 -1.75 -26.01
C ILE A 290 7.05 -2.17 -27.02
N VAL A 291 8.02 -2.99 -26.61
CA VAL A 291 9.08 -3.48 -27.52
C VAL A 291 8.48 -4.39 -28.58
N LEU A 292 7.69 -5.39 -28.18
CA LEU A 292 7.07 -6.35 -29.10
C LEU A 292 6.10 -5.70 -30.10
N LEU A 293 5.30 -4.74 -29.64
CA LEU A 293 4.31 -4.05 -30.49
C LEU A 293 4.87 -2.81 -31.19
N SER A 294 6.14 -2.44 -30.96
CA SER A 294 6.76 -1.28 -31.61
C SER A 294 6.69 -1.31 -33.14
N PRO A 295 6.83 -2.44 -33.85
CA PRO A 295 6.69 -2.46 -35.31
C PRO A 295 5.25 -2.15 -35.75
N VAL A 296 4.26 -2.66 -35.01
CA VAL A 296 2.83 -2.42 -35.28
C VAL A 296 2.49 -0.95 -35.01
N TYR A 297 2.98 -0.39 -33.90
CA TYR A 297 2.79 1.02 -33.58
C TYR A 297 3.44 1.94 -34.62
N LEU A 298 4.62 1.58 -35.14
CA LEU A 298 5.28 2.30 -36.23
C LEU A 298 4.46 2.22 -37.52
N ALA A 299 3.94 1.04 -37.88
CA ALA A 299 3.08 0.89 -39.05
C ALA A 299 1.80 1.74 -38.95
N ILE A 300 1.12 1.72 -37.81
CA ILE A 300 -0.07 2.56 -37.55
C ILE A 300 0.30 4.05 -37.65
N PHE A 301 1.45 4.44 -37.11
CA PHE A 301 1.94 5.82 -37.19
C PHE A 301 2.16 6.26 -38.64
N ILE A 302 2.81 5.44 -39.46
CA ILE A 302 3.04 5.72 -40.90
C ILE A 302 1.71 5.81 -41.65
N ILE A 303 0.81 4.83 -41.49
CA ILE A 303 -0.50 4.82 -42.14
C ILE A 303 -1.27 6.09 -41.78
N LYS A 304 -1.29 6.46 -40.50
CA LYS A 304 -1.97 7.69 -40.07
C LYS A 304 -1.37 8.93 -40.71
N LYS A 305 -0.04 9.02 -40.83
CA LYS A 305 0.63 10.14 -41.48
C LYS A 305 0.34 10.24 -42.98
N ILE A 306 0.03 9.13 -43.65
CA ILE A 306 -0.36 9.11 -45.06
C ILE A 306 -1.84 9.50 -45.24
N VAL A 307 -2.74 8.96 -44.40
CA VAL A 307 -4.19 9.16 -44.54
C VAL A 307 -4.68 10.52 -44.02
N ASP A 308 -4.12 11.00 -42.90
CA ASP A 308 -4.45 12.30 -42.29
C ASP A 308 -3.14 12.94 -41.80
N PRO A 309 -2.53 13.88 -42.56
CA PRO A 309 -1.20 14.42 -42.29
C PRO A 309 -1.04 15.17 -40.94
N GLY A 310 -2.08 15.26 -40.12
CA GLY A 310 -2.06 15.82 -38.78
C GLY A 310 -1.29 15.01 -37.71
N PRO A 311 -1.43 15.37 -36.42
CA PRO A 311 -0.81 14.65 -35.30
C PRO A 311 -1.37 13.23 -35.17
N ALA A 312 -0.51 12.22 -35.22
CA ALA A 312 -0.91 10.81 -35.10
C ALA A 312 -1.43 10.43 -33.70
N PHE A 313 -1.02 11.18 -32.67
CA PHE A 313 -1.42 10.95 -31.29
C PHE A 313 -2.43 11.99 -30.80
N TYR A 314 -3.39 11.52 -30.02
CA TYR A 314 -4.32 12.34 -29.24
C TYR A 314 -4.02 12.20 -27.75
N ILE A 315 -4.00 13.33 -27.04
CA ILE A 315 -3.74 13.39 -25.61
C ILE A 315 -5.07 13.66 -24.89
N SER A 316 -5.56 12.67 -24.13
CA SER A 316 -6.76 12.79 -23.30
C SER A 316 -6.37 13.00 -21.84
N GLN A 317 -6.96 13.98 -21.16
CA GLN A 317 -6.86 14.05 -19.71
C GLN A 317 -7.80 13.02 -19.08
N ARG A 318 -7.26 12.20 -18.17
CA ARG A 318 -7.99 11.20 -17.40
C ARG A 318 -7.61 11.31 -15.93
N LEU A 319 -8.47 10.83 -15.04
CA LEU A 319 -8.14 10.75 -13.62
C LEU A 319 -7.46 9.40 -13.34
N SER A 320 -6.36 9.45 -12.62
CA SER A 320 -5.64 8.29 -12.08
C SER A 320 -5.96 8.09 -10.60
N GLN A 321 -5.15 7.28 -9.91
CA GLN A 321 -5.29 7.06 -8.47
C GLN A 321 -5.31 8.39 -7.70
N PHE A 322 -6.22 8.49 -6.73
CA PHE A 322 -6.44 9.68 -5.90
C PHE A 322 -6.89 10.91 -6.70
N SER A 323 -7.67 10.70 -7.76
CA SER A 323 -8.21 11.75 -8.62
C SER A 323 -7.14 12.67 -9.23
N LYS A 324 -5.92 12.17 -9.40
CA LYS A 324 -4.83 12.94 -10.00
C LYS A 324 -4.95 12.92 -11.53
N PRO A 325 -4.98 14.08 -12.21
CA PRO A 325 -5.05 14.11 -13.66
C PRO A 325 -3.79 13.50 -14.29
N ILE A 326 -3.97 12.65 -15.29
CA ILE A 326 -2.92 12.05 -16.12
C ILE A 326 -3.22 12.29 -17.60
N ARG A 327 -2.17 12.38 -18.39
CA ARG A 327 -2.24 12.49 -19.85
C ARG A 327 -2.17 11.10 -20.44
N LEU A 328 -3.27 10.64 -21.05
CA LEU A 328 -3.36 9.39 -21.78
C LEU A 328 -3.10 9.66 -23.26
N ILE A 329 -2.00 9.10 -23.77
CA ILE A 329 -1.62 9.16 -25.18
C ILE A 329 -2.27 7.96 -25.89
N LYS A 330 -3.01 8.23 -26.97
CA LYS A 330 -3.59 7.19 -27.82
C LYS A 330 -3.44 7.56 -29.28
N PHE A 331 -3.46 6.58 -30.18
CA PHE A 331 -3.56 6.86 -31.61
C PHE A 331 -4.87 7.58 -31.92
N ARG A 332 -4.80 8.56 -32.83
CA ARG A 332 -5.95 9.35 -33.22
C ARG A 332 -6.84 8.56 -34.16
N SER A 333 -8.09 8.35 -33.77
CA SER A 333 -9.11 7.69 -34.61
C SER A 333 -10.00 8.69 -35.35
N MET A 334 -10.08 9.94 -34.87
CA MET A 334 -10.83 11.02 -35.50
C MET A 334 -9.92 11.90 -36.36
N ASP A 335 -10.49 12.54 -37.37
CA ASP A 335 -9.83 13.54 -38.19
C ASP A 335 -9.17 14.64 -37.31
N SER A 336 -7.99 15.10 -37.72
CA SER A 336 -7.19 16.08 -37.00
C SER A 336 -7.90 17.40 -36.69
N LYS A 337 -8.92 17.77 -37.48
CA LYS A 337 -9.76 18.97 -37.25
C LYS A 337 -10.74 18.86 -36.07
N TYR A 338 -10.93 17.66 -35.51
CA TYR A 338 -11.89 17.40 -34.43
C TYR A 338 -11.22 16.87 -33.14
N GLY A 339 -11.97 16.89 -32.04
CA GLY A 339 -11.57 16.37 -30.72
C GLY A 339 -10.96 17.41 -29.77
N SER A 340 -10.90 18.68 -30.16
CA SER A 340 -10.43 19.80 -29.34
C SER A 340 -11.57 20.54 -28.62
N GLN A 341 -12.82 20.39 -29.09
CA GLN A 341 -14.00 20.99 -28.48
C GLN A 341 -14.97 19.92 -27.96
N ASP A 342 -16.00 20.33 -27.22
CA ASP A 342 -17.06 19.40 -26.84
C ASP A 342 -17.75 18.83 -28.09
N ALA A 343 -18.00 17.53 -28.07
CA ALA A 343 -18.53 16.83 -29.23
C ALA A 343 -19.90 17.35 -29.67
N ALA A 344 -20.75 17.81 -28.75
CA ALA A 344 -22.04 18.38 -29.12
C ALA A 344 -21.88 19.70 -29.90
N THR A 345 -20.87 20.50 -29.56
CA THR A 345 -20.55 21.73 -30.29
C THR A 345 -20.01 21.42 -31.68
N GLU A 346 -19.12 20.43 -31.81
CA GLU A 346 -18.60 20.00 -33.11
C GLU A 346 -19.73 19.51 -34.04
N PHE A 347 -20.69 18.74 -33.54
CA PHE A 347 -21.83 18.31 -34.35
C PHE A 347 -22.75 19.46 -34.78
N ARG A 348 -22.97 20.46 -33.91
CA ARG A 348 -23.74 21.65 -34.28
C ARG A 348 -23.03 22.46 -35.37
N ASN A 349 -21.72 22.62 -35.28
CA ASN A 349 -20.92 23.33 -36.29
C ASN A 349 -20.94 22.62 -37.66
N MET A 350 -21.19 21.31 -37.70
CA MET A 350 -21.40 20.54 -38.93
C MET A 350 -22.83 20.64 -39.49
N GLY A 351 -23.72 21.43 -38.86
CA GLY A 351 -25.14 21.45 -39.19
C GLY A 351 -25.91 20.19 -38.75
N ARG A 352 -25.30 19.33 -37.91
CA ARG A 352 -25.86 18.05 -37.46
C ARG A 352 -26.41 18.14 -36.04
N GLY A 353 -27.45 18.95 -35.86
CA GLY A 353 -28.13 19.12 -34.58
C GLY A 353 -28.79 17.83 -34.06
N ASP A 354 -29.15 16.92 -34.96
CA ASP A 354 -29.59 15.55 -34.67
C ASP A 354 -28.55 14.77 -33.86
N LEU A 355 -27.30 14.76 -34.35
CA LEU A 355 -26.19 14.04 -33.72
C LEU A 355 -25.76 14.70 -32.39
N ALA A 356 -25.87 16.02 -32.28
CA ALA A 356 -25.63 16.73 -31.02
C ALA A 356 -26.61 16.29 -29.93
N LYS A 357 -27.90 16.16 -30.25
CA LYS A 357 -28.92 15.67 -29.31
C LYS A 357 -28.69 14.20 -28.92
N GLU A 358 -28.36 13.36 -29.89
CA GLU A 358 -28.01 11.95 -29.63
C GLU A 358 -26.80 11.84 -28.70
N TYR A 359 -25.74 12.64 -28.95
CA TYR A 359 -24.55 12.66 -28.10
C TYR A 359 -24.84 13.14 -26.67
N ILE A 360 -25.68 14.16 -26.50
CA ILE A 360 -26.04 14.64 -25.15
C ILE A 360 -26.76 13.54 -24.36
N LYS A 361 -27.66 12.79 -25.01
CA LYS A 361 -28.41 11.70 -24.38
C LYS A 361 -27.54 10.49 -24.07
N ASN A 362 -26.75 10.04 -25.04
CA ASN A 362 -26.08 8.73 -25.01
C ASN A 362 -24.57 8.80 -24.75
N ARG A 363 -23.97 10.01 -24.79
CA ARG A 363 -22.51 10.27 -24.75
C ARG A 363 -21.71 9.56 -25.85
N LYS A 364 -22.39 8.99 -26.85
CA LYS A 364 -21.86 8.36 -28.06
C LYS A 364 -22.86 8.50 -29.21
N VAL A 365 -22.35 8.50 -30.43
CA VAL A 365 -23.11 8.53 -31.69
C VAL A 365 -22.75 7.28 -32.49
N LYS A 366 -23.73 6.60 -33.11
CA LYS A 366 -23.48 5.35 -33.86
C LYS A 366 -22.62 5.55 -35.11
N ASN A 367 -22.98 6.51 -35.95
CA ASN A 367 -22.28 6.80 -37.21
C ASN A 367 -21.58 8.16 -37.11
N ASP A 368 -20.53 8.22 -36.29
CA ASP A 368 -19.83 9.48 -36.01
C ASP A 368 -19.03 9.94 -37.26
N PRO A 369 -19.41 11.05 -37.91
CA PRO A 369 -18.74 11.55 -39.12
C PRO A 369 -17.32 12.07 -38.87
N ARG A 370 -16.89 12.18 -37.61
CA ARG A 370 -15.54 12.64 -37.25
C ARG A 370 -14.48 11.55 -37.33
N ILE A 371 -14.88 10.28 -37.37
CA ILE A 371 -13.97 9.14 -37.38
C ILE A 371 -13.34 9.01 -38.77
N THR A 372 -12.01 8.89 -38.83
CA THR A 372 -11.28 8.64 -40.08
C THR A 372 -11.70 7.27 -40.64
N LYS A 373 -12.10 7.22 -41.92
CA LYS A 373 -12.46 5.97 -42.59
C LYS A 373 -11.25 5.16 -43.01
#